data_AF-A0A1A8HMY1-F1
#
_entry.id   AF-A0A1A8HMY1-F1
#
_cell.length_a   1.000
_cell.length_b   1.000
_cell.length_c   1.000
_cell.angle_alpha   90.00
_cell.angle_beta   90.00
_cell.angle_gamma   90.00
#
_symmetry.space_group_name_H-M   'P 1'
#
loop_
_entity.id
_entity.type
_entity.pdbx_description
1 polymer ?
#
loop_
_entity_poly.entity_id
_entity_poly.type
_entity_poly.pdbx_seq_one_letter_code
_entity_poly.pdbx_strand_id
1 'polypeptide(L)'
;MYTIMLFTCKDQGKADNALKECKELRRLSITFGRRYHAFNNNDAEDRVQVTELVSMIKEMIQDNGGKHYTNEMYEKAQRKLREEEERKKQEEEEKKEEERKMWDAEREKQQKEREKEKKVRRKNIRVASAAAVVLVLAGVVIAVGANTTVALALGAPALFLGVLCGLAAIVIWKGIKCKSKHNGIV
;
A
#
# COMPACT_ATOMS: atom_id res chain seq x y z
N MET A 1 20.52 -26.93 -26.70
CA MET A 1 20.42 -25.45 -26.76
C MET A 1 21.04 -24.98 -28.06
N TYR A 2 20.33 -24.18 -28.86
CA TYR A 2 20.68 -23.83 -30.26
C TYR A 2 20.93 -22.33 -30.45
N THR A 3 21.64 -21.71 -29.51
CA THR A 3 21.83 -20.25 -29.49
C THR A 3 23.30 -19.92 -29.23
N ILE A 4 23.80 -18.95 -30.00
CA ILE A 4 25.12 -18.33 -29.86
C ILE A 4 24.88 -16.83 -29.67
N MET A 5 25.58 -16.23 -28.71
CA MET A 5 25.53 -14.79 -28.49
C MET A 5 26.57 -14.09 -29.36
N LEU A 6 26.13 -13.27 -30.32
CA LEU A 6 27.02 -12.52 -31.18
C LEU A 6 27.17 -11.07 -30.66
N PHE A 7 28.39 -10.67 -30.35
CA PHE A 7 28.73 -9.30 -29.98
C PHE A 7 29.30 -8.59 -31.19
N THR A 8 28.71 -7.46 -31.57
CA THR A 8 29.28 -6.60 -32.61
C THR A 8 30.23 -5.57 -32.00
N CYS A 9 31.09 -4.96 -32.83
CA CYS A 9 32.10 -3.98 -32.41
C CYS A 9 33.23 -4.59 -31.55
N LYS A 10 33.77 -5.74 -31.99
CA LYS A 10 34.93 -6.42 -31.37
C LYS A 10 36.13 -5.48 -31.17
N ASP A 11 36.35 -4.55 -32.09
CA ASP A 11 37.40 -3.51 -32.07
C ASP A 11 37.38 -2.62 -30.82
N GLN A 12 36.24 -2.56 -30.12
CA GLN A 12 36.06 -1.76 -28.90
C GLN A 12 36.28 -2.57 -27.61
N GLY A 13 36.59 -3.88 -27.70
CA GLY A 13 36.86 -4.73 -26.54
C GLY A 13 35.67 -4.90 -25.58
N LYS A 14 34.44 -4.61 -26.04
CA LYS A 14 33.26 -4.47 -25.17
C LYS A 14 32.63 -5.79 -24.72
N ALA A 15 32.85 -6.89 -25.44
CA ALA A 15 32.17 -8.15 -25.18
C ALA A 15 32.49 -8.73 -23.78
N ASP A 16 33.77 -8.85 -23.43
CA ASP A 16 34.18 -9.40 -22.14
C ASP A 16 33.84 -8.47 -20.97
N ASN A 17 33.92 -7.16 -21.17
CA ASN A 17 33.51 -6.19 -20.16
C ASN A 17 31.99 -6.25 -19.93
N ALA A 18 31.18 -6.34 -20.99
CA ALA A 18 29.74 -6.50 -20.86
C ALA A 18 29.35 -7.78 -20.10
N LEU A 19 30.04 -8.90 -20.35
CA LEU A 19 29.82 -10.15 -19.61
C LEU A 19 30.29 -10.08 -18.15
N LYS A 20 31.31 -9.25 -17.87
CA LYS A 20 31.79 -9.01 -16.50
C LYS A 20 30.84 -8.11 -15.72
N GLU A 21 30.37 -7.03 -16.31
CA GLU A 21 29.60 -5.99 -15.64
C GLU A 21 28.10 -6.32 -15.53
N CYS A 22 27.52 -6.97 -16.55
CA CYS A 22 26.09 -7.28 -16.58
C CYS A 22 25.80 -8.72 -16.12
N LYS A 23 25.14 -8.86 -14.97
CA LYS A 23 24.78 -10.15 -14.37
C LYS A 23 23.78 -10.92 -15.24
N GLU A 24 22.84 -10.22 -15.86
CA GLU A 24 21.80 -10.73 -16.74
C GLU A 24 22.42 -11.30 -18.01
N LEU A 25 23.35 -10.56 -18.61
CA LEU A 25 24.07 -11.01 -19.80
C LEU A 25 24.97 -12.21 -19.50
N ARG A 26 25.63 -12.23 -18.34
CA ARG A 26 26.38 -13.39 -17.87
C ARG A 26 25.50 -14.61 -17.67
N ARG A 27 24.30 -14.44 -17.10
CA ARG A 27 23.31 -15.51 -16.98
C ARG A 27 22.89 -16.03 -18.35
N LEU A 28 22.62 -15.15 -19.31
CA LEU A 28 22.30 -15.54 -20.69
C LEU A 28 23.45 -16.34 -21.34
N SER A 29 24.69 -15.88 -21.17
CA SER A 29 25.88 -16.61 -21.64
C SER A 29 25.93 -18.03 -21.07
N ILE A 30 25.75 -18.19 -19.75
CA ILE A 30 25.70 -19.52 -19.11
C ILE A 30 24.57 -20.37 -19.69
N THR A 31 23.36 -19.80 -19.81
CA THR A 31 22.19 -20.47 -20.40
C THR A 31 22.47 -20.94 -21.83
N PHE A 32 23.23 -20.17 -22.61
CA PHE A 32 23.61 -20.52 -23.98
C PHE A 32 24.80 -21.48 -24.06
N GLY A 33 25.27 -22.03 -22.94
CA GLY A 33 26.42 -22.94 -22.89
C GLY A 33 27.76 -22.22 -22.98
N ARG A 34 27.82 -20.96 -22.54
CA ARG A 34 28.98 -20.06 -22.61
C ARG A 34 29.47 -19.80 -24.05
N ARG A 35 28.60 -19.99 -25.04
CA ARG A 35 28.88 -19.74 -26.46
C ARG A 35 28.60 -18.30 -26.81
N TYR A 36 29.66 -17.52 -26.94
CA TYR A 36 29.60 -16.16 -27.46
C TYR A 36 30.78 -15.89 -28.38
N HIS A 37 30.57 -15.01 -29.36
CA HIS A 37 31.59 -14.64 -30.31
C HIS A 37 31.54 -13.13 -30.55
N ALA A 38 32.70 -12.46 -30.51
CA ALA A 38 32.82 -11.05 -30.82
C ALA A 38 33.23 -10.90 -32.29
N PHE A 39 32.50 -10.07 -33.02
CA PHE A 39 32.62 -9.88 -34.46
C PHE A 39 32.90 -8.41 -34.79
N ASN A 40 33.89 -8.15 -35.65
CA ASN A 40 34.21 -6.83 -36.16
C ASN A 40 33.59 -6.64 -37.54
N ASN A 41 32.46 -5.94 -37.61
CA ASN A 41 31.78 -5.65 -38.88
C ASN A 41 32.56 -4.67 -39.77
N ASN A 42 33.56 -3.97 -39.23
CA ASN A 42 34.35 -2.99 -39.98
C ASN A 42 35.57 -3.61 -40.66
N ASP A 43 35.90 -4.86 -40.34
CA ASP A 43 37.04 -5.59 -40.90
C ASP A 43 36.54 -6.75 -41.77
N ALA A 44 36.18 -6.43 -43.01
CA ALA A 44 35.63 -7.41 -43.95
C ALA A 44 36.67 -8.40 -44.49
N GLU A 45 37.95 -8.06 -44.39
CA GLU A 45 39.06 -8.89 -44.87
C GLU A 45 39.45 -9.97 -43.84
N ASP A 46 39.17 -9.74 -42.56
CA ASP A 46 39.32 -10.78 -41.53
C ASP A 46 38.29 -11.91 -41.73
N ARG A 47 38.74 -12.96 -42.45
CA ARG A 47 37.99 -14.22 -42.61
C ARG A 47 38.15 -15.16 -41.41
N VAL A 48 39.06 -14.88 -40.47
CA VAL A 48 39.28 -15.71 -39.29
C VAL A 48 38.06 -15.66 -38.38
N GLN A 49 37.51 -14.47 -38.11
CA GLN A 49 36.27 -14.33 -37.32
C GLN A 49 35.09 -15.13 -37.90
N VAL A 50 34.97 -15.20 -39.23
CA VAL A 50 33.94 -16.02 -39.89
C VAL A 50 34.20 -17.50 -39.66
N THR A 51 35.46 -17.92 -39.80
CA THR A 51 35.87 -19.32 -39.60
C THR A 51 35.64 -19.77 -38.16
N GLU A 52 35.98 -18.93 -37.18
CA GLU A 52 35.73 -19.16 -35.75
C GLU A 52 34.22 -19.30 -35.46
N LEU A 53 33.40 -18.39 -36.00
CA LEU A 53 31.95 -18.47 -35.83
C LEU A 53 31.36 -19.75 -36.44
N VAL A 54 31.82 -20.15 -37.63
CA VAL A 54 31.39 -21.39 -38.28
C VAL A 54 31.83 -22.63 -37.47
N SER A 55 33.03 -22.63 -36.89
CA SER A 55 33.47 -23.71 -35.98
C SER A 55 32.54 -23.82 -34.77
N MET A 56 32.21 -22.69 -34.14
CA MET A 56 31.31 -22.65 -32.99
C MET A 56 29.90 -23.17 -33.34
N ILE A 57 29.40 -22.88 -34.55
CA ILE A 57 28.13 -23.44 -35.04
C ILE A 57 28.22 -24.97 -35.19
N LYS A 58 29.32 -25.49 -35.76
CA LYS A 58 29.52 -26.93 -35.92
C LYS A 58 29.61 -27.65 -34.57
N GLU A 59 30.39 -27.11 -33.65
CA GLU A 59 30.49 -27.60 -32.26
C GLU A 59 29.12 -27.58 -31.57
N MET A 60 28.36 -26.49 -31.69
CA MET A 60 27.00 -26.42 -31.16
C MET A 60 26.11 -27.53 -31.71
N ILE A 61 26.17 -27.82 -33.01
CA ILE A 61 25.36 -28.89 -33.61
C ILE A 61 25.79 -30.26 -33.07
N GLN A 62 27.10 -30.50 -32.94
CA GLN A 62 27.63 -31.74 -32.37
C GLN A 62 27.20 -31.93 -30.91
N ASP A 63 27.29 -30.89 -30.08
CA ASP A 63 26.82 -30.90 -28.68
C ASP A 63 25.32 -31.20 -28.56
N ASN A 64 24.53 -30.83 -29.57
CA ASN A 64 23.10 -31.16 -29.66
C ASN A 64 22.84 -32.54 -30.31
N GLY A 65 23.86 -33.40 -30.43
CA GLY A 65 23.74 -34.75 -30.98
C GLY A 65 23.57 -34.78 -32.50
N GLY A 66 24.10 -33.78 -33.21
CA GLY A 66 24.00 -33.66 -34.67
C GLY A 66 22.62 -33.21 -35.18
N LYS A 67 21.70 -32.88 -34.27
CA LYS A 67 20.35 -32.44 -34.61
C LYS A 67 20.31 -30.93 -34.84
N HIS A 68 19.23 -30.45 -35.47
CA HIS A 68 18.97 -29.03 -35.69
C HIS A 68 17.72 -28.61 -34.93
N TYR A 69 17.55 -27.30 -34.77
CA TYR A 69 16.32 -26.74 -34.21
C TYR A 69 15.15 -26.94 -35.18
N THR A 70 14.03 -27.46 -34.70
CA THR A 70 12.86 -27.80 -35.53
C THR A 70 11.65 -26.93 -35.21
N ASN A 71 10.67 -26.89 -36.12
CA ASN A 71 9.41 -26.18 -35.88
C ASN A 71 8.63 -26.75 -34.69
N GLU A 72 8.66 -28.07 -34.47
CA GLU A 72 8.05 -28.68 -33.28
C GLU A 72 8.67 -28.15 -31.98
N MET A 73 10.00 -27.97 -31.94
CA MET A 73 10.67 -27.36 -30.80
C MET A 73 10.25 -25.90 -30.60
N TYR A 74 10.06 -25.16 -31.71
CA TYR A 74 9.54 -23.79 -31.69
C TYR A 74 8.14 -23.71 -31.11
N GLU A 75 7.21 -24.53 -31.59
CA GLU A 75 5.84 -24.58 -31.09
C GLU A 75 5.79 -24.96 -29.60
N LYS A 76 6.64 -25.91 -29.19
CA LYS A 76 6.76 -26.29 -27.77
C LYS A 76 7.29 -25.14 -26.91
N ALA A 77 8.28 -24.38 -27.40
CA ALA A 77 8.79 -23.21 -26.70
C ALA A 77 7.74 -22.10 -26.58
N GLN A 78 6.99 -21.83 -27.66
CA GLN A 78 5.88 -20.88 -27.68
C GLN A 78 4.75 -21.28 -26.72
N ARG A 79 4.41 -22.57 -26.66
CA ARG A 79 3.41 -23.07 -25.72
C ARG A 79 3.83 -22.84 -24.27
N LYS A 80 5.07 -23.18 -23.91
CA LYS A 80 5.61 -22.93 -22.56
C LYS A 80 5.58 -21.46 -22.17
N LEU A 81 5.87 -20.57 -23.12
CA LEU A 81 5.82 -19.13 -22.88
C LEU A 81 4.39 -18.69 -22.52
N ARG A 82 3.39 -19.12 -23.30
CA ARG A 82 1.98 -18.84 -23.02
C ARG A 82 1.53 -19.40 -21.68
N GLU A 83 1.88 -20.65 -21.36
CA GLU A 83 1.55 -21.26 -20.07
C GLU A 83 2.15 -20.49 -18.89
N GLU A 84 3.39 -19.97 -19.03
CA GLU A 84 4.02 -19.16 -17.98
C GLU A 84 3.36 -17.79 -17.82
N GLU A 85 2.96 -17.15 -18.92
CA GLU A 85 2.21 -15.89 -18.92
C GLU A 85 0.83 -16.06 -18.26
N GLU A 86 0.10 -17.12 -18.60
CA GLU A 86 -1.18 -17.46 -17.99
C GLU A 86 -1.04 -17.72 -16.48
N ARG A 87 -0.02 -18.49 -16.08
CA ARG A 87 0.26 -18.74 -14.65
C ARG A 87 0.56 -17.45 -13.89
N LYS A 88 1.40 -16.56 -14.45
CA LYS A 88 1.72 -15.26 -13.81
C LYS A 88 0.47 -14.40 -13.66
N LYS A 89 -0.41 -14.41 -14.67
CA LYS A 89 -1.68 -13.68 -14.62
C LYS A 89 -2.59 -14.22 -13.52
N GLN A 90 -2.71 -15.54 -13.40
CA GLN A 90 -3.49 -16.18 -12.33
C GLN A 90 -2.93 -15.82 -10.94
N GLU A 91 -1.62 -15.91 -10.75
CA GLU A 91 -0.96 -15.53 -9.48
C GLU A 91 -1.18 -14.05 -9.13
N GLU A 92 -1.22 -13.16 -10.12
CA GLU A 92 -1.52 -11.75 -9.89
C GLU A 92 -3.00 -11.51 -9.54
N GLU A 93 -3.91 -12.24 -10.19
CA GLU A 93 -5.35 -12.18 -9.90
C GLU A 93 -5.67 -12.71 -8.49
N GLU A 94 -5.04 -13.81 -8.08
CA GLU A 94 -5.15 -14.40 -6.74
C GLU A 94 -4.65 -13.41 -5.68
N LYS A 95 -3.46 -12.82 -5.87
CA LYS A 95 -2.93 -11.79 -4.96
C LYS A 95 -3.87 -10.60 -4.81
N LYS A 96 -4.43 -10.11 -5.92
CA LYS A 96 -5.42 -9.02 -5.90
C LYS A 96 -6.69 -9.42 -5.16
N GLU A 97 -7.12 -10.68 -5.26
CA GLU A 97 -8.28 -11.17 -4.52
C GLU A 97 -7.99 -11.27 -3.02
N GLU A 98 -6.82 -11.78 -2.62
CA GLU A 98 -6.38 -11.82 -1.23
C GLU A 98 -6.29 -10.41 -0.62
N GLU A 99 -5.70 -9.45 -1.34
CA GLU A 99 -5.64 -8.05 -0.91
C GLU A 99 -7.04 -7.45 -0.73
N ARG A 100 -7.98 -7.74 -1.64
CA ARG A 100 -9.38 -7.31 -1.50
C ARG A 100 -10.04 -7.90 -0.26
N LYS A 101 -9.87 -9.21 -0.01
CA LYS A 101 -10.42 -9.87 1.19
C LYS A 101 -9.85 -9.27 2.48
N MET A 102 -8.55 -8.96 2.50
CA MET A 102 -7.91 -8.30 3.63
C MET A 102 -8.48 -6.90 3.89
N TRP A 103 -8.64 -6.10 2.84
CA TRP A 103 -9.24 -4.77 2.94
C TRP A 103 -10.70 -4.84 3.41
N ASP A 104 -11.48 -5.80 2.91
CA ASP A 104 -12.87 -6.00 3.31
C ASP A 104 -12.99 -6.38 4.78
N ALA A 105 -12.16 -7.32 5.26
CA ALA A 105 -12.11 -7.70 6.66
C ALA A 105 -11.71 -6.53 7.57
N GLU A 106 -10.77 -5.69 7.13
CA GLU A 106 -10.35 -4.49 7.86
C GLU A 106 -11.47 -3.45 7.93
N ARG A 107 -12.16 -3.20 6.81
CA ARG A 107 -13.34 -2.32 6.77
C ARG A 107 -14.43 -2.79 7.72
N GLU A 108 -14.71 -4.09 7.77
CA GLU A 108 -15.69 -4.66 8.70
C GLU A 108 -15.28 -4.47 10.17
N LYS A 109 -14.01 -4.67 10.51
CA LYS A 109 -13.50 -4.43 11.87
C LYS A 109 -13.69 -2.97 12.26
N GLN A 110 -13.28 -2.03 11.41
CA GLN A 110 -13.45 -0.59 11.65
C GLN A 110 -14.92 -0.18 11.74
N GLN A 111 -15.83 -0.81 10.98
CA GLN A 111 -17.27 -0.57 11.11
C GLN A 111 -17.78 -1.06 12.47
N LYS A 112 -17.41 -2.28 12.89
CA LYS A 112 -17.78 -2.83 14.20
C LYS A 112 -17.26 -1.98 15.36
N GLU A 113 -16.04 -1.45 15.25
CA GLU A 113 -15.47 -0.52 16.24
C GLU A 113 -16.24 0.80 16.29
N ARG A 114 -16.48 1.44 15.13
CA ARG A 114 -17.30 2.67 15.06
C ARG A 114 -18.72 2.46 15.60
N GLU A 115 -19.32 1.29 15.39
CA GLU A 115 -20.62 0.95 15.99
C GLU A 115 -20.56 0.80 17.51
N LYS A 116 -19.52 0.14 18.04
CA LYS A 116 -19.29 0.03 19.49
C LYS A 116 -19.10 1.41 20.11
N GLU A 117 -18.28 2.27 19.50
CA GLU A 117 -18.08 3.66 19.92
C GLU A 117 -19.40 4.45 19.91
N LYS A 118 -20.19 4.35 18.84
CA LYS A 118 -21.53 4.98 18.78
C LYS A 118 -22.45 4.47 19.88
N LYS A 119 -22.45 3.17 20.19
CA LYS A 119 -23.25 2.59 21.29
C LYS A 119 -22.80 3.12 22.64
N VAL A 120 -21.49 3.18 22.91
CA VAL A 120 -20.92 3.75 24.14
C VAL A 120 -21.30 5.23 24.27
N ARG A 121 -21.11 6.02 23.20
CA ARG A 121 -21.48 7.44 23.16
C ARG A 121 -22.96 7.66 23.46
N ARG A 122 -23.86 6.85 22.88
CA ARG A 122 -25.30 6.90 23.18
C ARG A 122 -25.61 6.60 24.64
N LYS A 123 -24.97 5.59 25.24
CA LYS A 123 -25.13 5.28 26.68
C LYS A 123 -24.67 6.45 27.55
N ASN A 124 -23.49 7.03 27.26
CA ASN A 124 -22.96 8.17 28.00
C ASN A 124 -23.89 9.39 27.92
N ILE A 125 -24.45 9.68 26.74
CA ILE A 125 -25.44 10.76 26.56
C ILE A 125 -26.69 10.50 27.41
N ARG A 126 -27.22 9.27 27.42
CA ARG A 126 -28.41 8.91 28.23
C ARG A 126 -28.16 9.09 29.73
N VAL A 127 -27.00 8.67 30.23
CA VAL A 127 -26.61 8.83 31.64
C VAL A 127 -26.51 10.31 32.00
N ALA A 128 -25.85 11.11 31.18
CA ALA A 128 -25.74 12.57 31.39
C ALA A 128 -27.12 13.25 31.40
N SER A 129 -28.02 12.87 30.48
CA SER A 129 -29.39 13.43 30.47
C SER A 129 -30.20 13.06 31.71
N ALA A 130 -30.08 11.83 32.22
CA ALA A 130 -30.78 11.41 33.43
C ALA A 130 -30.26 12.17 34.67
N ALA A 131 -28.93 12.32 34.80
CA ALA A 131 -28.32 13.10 35.87
C ALA A 131 -28.79 14.56 35.86
N ALA A 132 -28.89 15.18 34.68
CA ALA A 132 -29.38 16.55 34.56
C ALA A 132 -30.84 16.71 35.03
N VAL A 133 -31.73 15.78 34.69
CA VAL A 133 -33.13 15.80 35.15
C VAL A 133 -33.22 15.66 36.68
N VAL A 134 -32.43 14.76 37.28
CA VAL A 134 -32.38 14.59 38.75
C VAL A 134 -31.93 15.89 39.43
N LEU A 135 -30.89 16.55 38.91
CA LEU A 135 -30.40 17.83 39.44
C LEU A 135 -31.46 18.93 39.37
N VAL A 136 -32.22 19.02 38.27
CA VAL A 136 -33.32 19.99 38.12
C VAL A 136 -34.45 19.73 39.13
N LEU A 137 -34.88 18.48 39.28
CA LEU A 137 -35.94 18.12 40.24
C LEU A 137 -35.53 18.40 41.69
N ALA A 138 -34.29 18.06 42.07
CA ALA A 138 -33.76 18.38 43.40
C ALA A 138 -33.75 19.90 43.66
N GLY A 139 -33.36 20.70 42.66
CA GLY A 139 -33.42 22.16 42.74
C GLY A 139 -34.83 22.71 42.95
N VAL A 140 -35.84 22.16 42.27
CA VAL A 140 -37.25 22.55 42.44
C VAL A 140 -37.77 22.21 43.83
N VAL A 141 -37.43 21.02 44.37
CA VAL A 141 -37.85 20.61 45.73
C VAL A 141 -37.28 21.55 46.80
N ILE A 142 -36.00 21.93 46.67
CA ILE A 142 -35.37 22.90 47.58
C ILE A 142 -36.07 24.27 47.50
N ALA A 143 -36.48 24.70 46.30
CA ALA A 143 -37.16 25.99 46.11
C ALA A 143 -38.60 26.01 46.64
N VAL A 144 -39.35 24.91 46.54
CA VAL A 144 -40.75 24.82 46.99
C VAL A 144 -40.87 24.48 48.49
N GLY A 145 -39.88 23.79 49.07
CA GLY A 145 -39.85 23.44 50.50
C GLY A 145 -39.52 24.60 51.44
N ALA A 146 -39.18 25.78 50.93
CA ALA A 146 -38.99 26.99 51.72
C ALA A 146 -40.33 27.69 51.97
N ASN A 147 -41.05 27.28 53.01
CA ASN A 147 -42.02 28.19 53.64
C ASN A 147 -41.26 29.43 54.13
N THR A 148 -41.76 30.60 53.76
CA THR A 148 -41.10 31.90 53.62
C THR A 148 -40.71 32.62 54.93
N THR A 149 -40.68 31.96 56.08
CA THR A 149 -40.63 32.67 57.38
C THR A 149 -39.24 33.00 57.91
N VAL A 150 -38.15 32.67 57.21
CA VAL A 150 -36.80 33.10 57.60
C VAL A 150 -36.08 33.84 56.46
N ALA A 151 -36.83 34.68 55.75
CA ALA A 151 -36.31 35.49 54.64
C ALA A 151 -35.46 36.72 55.07
N LEU A 152 -35.13 36.91 56.36
CA LEU A 152 -34.59 38.20 56.83
C LEU A 152 -33.31 38.20 57.67
N ALA A 153 -32.53 37.10 57.73
CA ALA A 153 -31.27 37.14 58.49
C ALA A 153 -29.99 36.75 57.74
N LEU A 154 -30.06 36.09 56.58
CA LEU A 154 -28.84 35.60 55.88
C LEU A 154 -28.87 35.79 54.35
N GLY A 155 -29.55 36.84 53.89
CA GLY A 155 -29.81 37.09 52.46
C GLY A 155 -28.65 37.66 51.62
N ALA A 156 -27.46 37.87 52.18
CA ALA A 156 -26.37 38.52 51.44
C ALA A 156 -25.34 37.56 50.78
N PRO A 157 -24.91 36.43 51.39
CA PRO A 157 -23.82 35.62 50.79
C PRO A 157 -24.24 34.69 49.66
N ALA A 158 -25.50 34.23 49.64
CA ALA A 158 -25.97 33.24 48.64
C ALA A 158 -26.20 33.85 47.24
N LEU A 159 -26.52 35.15 47.16
CA LEU A 159 -26.68 35.84 45.88
C LEU A 159 -25.33 36.04 45.16
N PHE A 160 -24.23 36.17 45.88
CA PHE A 160 -22.90 36.33 45.27
C PHE A 160 -22.41 35.05 44.59
N LEU A 161 -22.66 33.87 45.17
CA LEU A 161 -22.28 32.59 44.57
C LEU A 161 -23.11 32.25 43.32
N GLY A 162 -24.41 32.56 43.34
CA GLY A 162 -25.29 32.37 42.18
C GLY A 162 -24.91 33.26 40.99
N VAL A 163 -24.59 34.53 41.24
CA VAL A 163 -24.13 35.47 40.21
C VAL A 163 -22.77 35.06 39.64
N LEU A 164 -21.85 34.58 40.48
CA LEU A 164 -20.54 34.09 40.04
C LEU A 164 -20.65 32.85 39.12
N CYS A 165 -21.48 31.87 39.47
CA CYS A 165 -21.71 30.70 38.61
C CYS A 165 -22.42 31.07 37.30
N GLY A 166 -23.38 31.99 37.35
CA GLY A 166 -24.06 32.49 36.15
C GLY A 166 -23.13 33.19 35.17
N LEU A 167 -22.22 34.04 35.66
CA LEU A 167 -21.23 34.73 34.84
C LEU A 167 -20.23 33.73 34.21
N ALA A 168 -19.79 32.72 34.97
CA ALA A 168 -18.91 31.67 34.44
C ALA A 168 -19.56 30.88 33.30
N ALA A 169 -20.85 30.54 33.42
CA ALA A 169 -21.60 29.84 32.37
C ALA A 169 -21.74 30.70 31.09
N ILE A 170 -21.97 32.01 31.21
CA ILE A 170 -22.06 32.93 30.07
C ILE A 170 -20.73 33.05 29.33
N VAL A 171 -19.59 33.10 30.05
CA VAL A 171 -18.25 33.15 29.45
C VAL A 171 -17.95 31.86 28.67
N ILE A 172 -18.26 30.70 29.27
CA ILE A 172 -18.09 29.40 28.60
C ILE A 172 -18.98 29.30 27.35
N TRP A 173 -20.25 29.72 27.42
CA TRP A 173 -21.16 29.73 26.28
C TRP A 173 -20.66 30.63 25.14
N LYS A 174 -20.18 31.84 25.44
CA LYS A 174 -19.61 32.76 24.43
C LYS A 174 -18.35 32.17 23.78
N GLY A 175 -17.48 31.52 24.56
CA GLY A 175 -16.28 30.85 24.04
C GLY A 175 -16.62 29.73 23.04
N ILE A 176 -17.59 28.88 23.38
CA ILE A 176 -18.05 27.79 22.50
C ILE A 176 -18.67 28.35 21.20
N LYS A 177 -19.47 29.43 21.29
CA LYS A 177 -20.11 30.06 20.12
C LYS A 177 -19.10 30.76 19.19
N CYS A 178 -18.06 31.40 19.73
CA CYS A 178 -16.98 31.97 18.90
C CYS A 178 -16.15 30.88 18.20
N LYS A 179 -15.82 29.79 18.90
CA LYS A 179 -15.07 28.66 18.31
C LYS A 179 -15.88 27.95 17.21
N SER A 180 -17.20 27.85 17.36
CA SER A 180 -18.10 27.33 16.33
C SER A 180 -18.20 28.23 15.09
N LYS A 181 -18.15 29.56 15.23
CA LYS A 181 -18.15 30.48 14.08
C LYS A 181 -16.83 30.45 13.32
N HIS A 182 -15.70 30.25 14.02
CA HIS A 182 -14.38 30.16 13.40
C HIS A 182 -14.15 28.82 12.67
N ASN A 183 -14.77 27.73 13.12
CA ASN A 183 -14.70 26.42 12.45
C ASN A 183 -15.80 26.19 11.39
N GLY A 184 -16.67 27.17 11.14
CA GLY A 184 -17.74 27.12 10.13
C GLY A 184 -17.50 27.99 8.90
N ILE A 185 -16.28 28.56 8.75
CA ILE A 185 -15.81 29.25 7.54
C ILE A 185 -14.53 28.54 7.10
N VAL A 186 -14.70 27.33 6.57
CA VAL A 186 -13.85 26.68 5.55
C VAL A 186 -14.79 25.89 4.65
#